data_AF-A0AAJ2PPP3-F1
#
_entry.id   AF-A0AAJ2PPP3-F1
#
_cell.length_a   1.000
_cell.length_b   1.000
_cell.length_c   1.000
_cell.angle_alpha   90.00
_cell.angle_beta   90.00
_cell.angle_gamma   90.00
#
_symmetry.space_group_name_H-M   'P 1'
#
loop_
_entity.id
_entity.type
_entity.pdbx_description
1 polymer ?
#
loop_
_entity_poly.entity_id
_entity_poly.type
_entity_poly.pdbx_seq_one_letter_code
_entity_poly.pdbx_strand_id
1 'polypeptide(L)'
;MSRPDRAAYERSELDWTRLRRYAEKVVRKTRAPRGTRQVVERSERVRQVRSGLFGLFTRQETYTVDVPRTETDDYWVLQRRSWHKKERGRGSQADEDTSELYRYCLTVKGGLVVKVTSETDVFPKSGGMFRHETTSERPMTAEDVMLFDFEAQWYHRKEGRFTIETDRDPDHNRLKHHAKGVGLSLALKRLHQS
;
A
#
# COMPACT_ATOMS: atom_id res chain seq x y z
N MET A 1 -23.02 21.88 9.96
CA MET A 1 -23.11 21.14 8.68
C MET A 1 -24.18 20.06 8.86
N SER A 2 -25.18 20.02 7.98
CA SER A 2 -26.19 18.95 7.99
C SER A 2 -25.53 17.61 7.70
N ARG A 3 -26.00 16.53 8.34
CA ARG A 3 -25.58 15.17 8.00
C ARG A 3 -25.89 14.90 6.51
N PRO A 4 -25.01 14.21 5.77
CA PRO A 4 -25.29 13.85 4.39
C PRO A 4 -26.58 13.02 4.28
N ASP A 5 -27.38 13.28 3.25
CA ASP A 5 -28.58 12.50 2.97
C ASP A 5 -28.21 11.15 2.35
N ARG A 6 -28.49 10.06 3.07
CA ARG A 6 -28.22 8.69 2.62
C ARG A 6 -29.06 8.31 1.41
N ALA A 7 -30.33 8.73 1.34
CA ALA A 7 -31.19 8.39 0.21
C ALA A 7 -30.74 9.09 -1.08
N ALA A 8 -30.16 10.29 -0.98
CA ALA A 8 -29.50 10.94 -2.11
C ALA A 8 -28.23 10.19 -2.53
N TYR A 9 -27.40 9.75 -1.57
CA TYR A 9 -26.18 8.99 -1.87
C TYR A 9 -26.46 7.68 -2.60
N GLU A 10 -27.43 6.88 -2.12
CA GLU A 10 -27.76 5.60 -2.73
C GLU A 10 -28.25 5.77 -4.18
N ARG A 11 -29.04 6.81 -4.45
CA ARG A 11 -29.53 7.17 -5.79
C ARG A 11 -28.45 7.77 -6.70
N SER A 12 -27.36 8.27 -6.15
CA SER A 12 -26.28 8.84 -6.96
C SER A 12 -25.53 7.75 -7.72
N GLU A 13 -25.04 8.09 -8.91
CA GLU A 13 -24.17 7.22 -9.71
C GLU A 13 -22.72 7.70 -9.67
N LEU A 14 -21.81 6.75 -9.75
CA LEU A 14 -20.38 7.04 -9.80
C LEU A 14 -19.96 7.41 -11.22
N ASP A 15 -19.62 8.69 -11.44
CA ASP A 15 -19.11 9.16 -12.73
C ASP A 15 -17.59 8.93 -12.86
N TRP A 16 -17.23 7.74 -13.35
CA TRP A 16 -15.85 7.36 -13.62
C TRP A 16 -15.15 8.26 -14.63
N THR A 17 -15.86 8.71 -15.67
CA THR A 17 -15.29 9.55 -16.72
C THR A 17 -14.82 10.86 -16.15
N ARG A 18 -15.66 11.50 -15.32
CA ARG A 18 -15.31 12.74 -14.63
C ARG A 18 -14.18 12.55 -13.63
N LEU A 19 -14.20 11.47 -12.84
CA LEU A 19 -13.13 11.17 -11.88
C LEU A 19 -11.77 10.98 -12.55
N ARG A 20 -11.72 10.19 -13.63
CA ARG A 20 -10.48 9.95 -14.40
C ARG A 20 -9.93 11.24 -15.01
N ARG A 21 -10.79 12.04 -15.65
CA ARG A 21 -10.39 13.36 -16.19
C ARG A 21 -9.87 14.29 -15.09
N TYR A 22 -10.47 14.25 -13.90
CA TYR A 22 -10.01 15.06 -12.79
C TYR A 22 -8.67 14.56 -12.22
N ALA A 23 -8.49 13.25 -12.08
CA ALA A 23 -7.23 12.63 -11.70
C ALA A 23 -6.09 13.03 -12.64
N GLU A 24 -6.29 12.93 -13.96
CA GLU A 24 -5.32 13.37 -14.98
C GLU A 24 -5.00 14.87 -14.90
N LYS A 25 -6.02 15.70 -14.61
CA LYS A 25 -5.82 17.14 -14.40
C LYS A 25 -4.96 17.39 -13.15
N VAL A 26 -5.21 16.67 -12.06
CA VAL A 26 -4.47 16.80 -10.80
C VAL A 26 -3.01 16.39 -11.02
N VAL A 27 -2.74 15.27 -11.67
CA VAL A 27 -1.35 14.82 -11.96
C VAL A 27 -0.55 15.87 -12.72
N ARG A 28 -1.15 16.51 -13.73
CA ARG A 28 -0.47 17.54 -14.53
C ARG A 28 -0.16 18.83 -13.76
N LYS A 29 -0.85 19.07 -12.64
CA LYS A 29 -0.82 20.36 -11.94
C LYS A 29 -0.34 20.29 -10.50
N THR A 30 -0.33 19.09 -9.91
CA THR A 30 0.05 18.88 -8.51
C THR A 30 1.54 19.19 -8.32
N ARG A 31 1.85 19.86 -7.21
CA ARG A 31 3.22 20.05 -6.72
C ARG A 31 3.47 19.28 -5.43
N ALA A 32 2.48 18.53 -4.95
CA ALA A 32 2.61 17.70 -3.77
C ALA A 32 3.82 16.77 -3.89
N PRO A 33 4.67 16.64 -2.86
CA PRO A 33 5.75 15.68 -2.87
C PRO A 33 5.19 14.25 -2.91
N ARG A 34 5.91 13.36 -3.58
CA ARG A 34 5.63 11.91 -3.58
C ARG A 34 6.36 11.26 -2.41
N GLY A 35 5.91 10.07 -2.04
CA GLY A 35 6.63 9.25 -1.08
C GLY A 35 8.01 8.84 -1.60
N THR A 36 8.84 8.35 -0.69
CA THR A 36 10.13 7.77 -1.04
C THR A 36 10.25 6.40 -0.40
N ARG A 37 10.89 5.47 -1.11
CA ARG A 37 11.17 4.12 -0.62
C ARG A 37 12.66 3.82 -0.71
N GLN A 38 13.14 2.98 0.21
CA GLN A 38 14.48 2.44 0.13
C GLN A 38 14.48 1.24 -0.81
N VAL A 39 15.42 1.22 -1.74
CA VAL A 39 15.65 0.12 -2.67
C VAL A 39 17.12 -0.28 -2.59
N VAL A 40 17.39 -1.57 -2.69
CA VAL A 40 18.76 -2.07 -2.73
C VAL A 40 19.14 -2.30 -4.18
N GLU A 41 20.15 -1.57 -4.66
CA GLU A 41 20.72 -1.78 -5.97
C GLU A 41 21.99 -2.63 -5.85
N ARG A 42 22.03 -3.73 -6.61
CA ARG A 42 23.25 -4.53 -6.74
C ARG A 42 24.22 -3.83 -7.68
N SER A 43 25.30 -3.31 -7.10
CA SER A 43 26.39 -2.68 -7.85
C SER A 43 27.57 -3.64 -7.93
N GLU A 44 28.07 -3.87 -9.14
CA GLU A 44 29.35 -4.52 -9.34
C GLU A 44 30.47 -3.51 -9.06
N ARG A 45 31.40 -3.89 -8.19
CA ARG A 45 32.61 -3.13 -7.89
C ARG A 45 33.82 -4.00 -8.15
N VAL A 46 34.93 -3.37 -8.49
CA VAL A 46 36.19 -4.08 -8.72
C VAL A 46 37.13 -3.75 -7.58
N ARG A 47 37.74 -4.79 -6.99
CA ARG A 47 38.87 -4.63 -6.06
C ARG A 47 40.09 -5.32 -6.61
N GLN A 48 41.27 -4.79 -6.29
CA GLN A 48 42.51 -5.52 -6.51
C GLN A 48 42.73 -6.49 -5.36
N VAL A 49 42.97 -7.75 -5.68
CA VAL A 49 43.34 -8.80 -4.73
C VAL A 49 44.68 -9.40 -5.14
N ARG A 50 45.50 -9.73 -4.13
CA ARG A 50 46.77 -10.43 -4.35
C ARG A 50 46.49 -11.86 -4.81
N SER A 51 47.29 -12.35 -5.75
CA SER A 51 47.17 -13.69 -6.33
C SER A 51 48.53 -14.32 -6.60
N GLY A 52 48.56 -15.65 -6.77
CA GLY A 52 49.77 -16.44 -7.04
C GLY A 52 50.53 -16.87 -5.78
N LEU A 53 51.55 -17.72 -5.96
CA LEU A 53 52.42 -18.19 -4.87
C LEU A 53 53.13 -16.97 -4.24
N PHE A 54 52.97 -16.79 -2.93
CA PHE A 54 53.46 -15.63 -2.16
C PHE A 54 52.80 -14.27 -2.45
N GLY A 55 51.71 -14.21 -3.23
CA GLY A 55 50.97 -12.95 -3.45
C GLY A 55 51.72 -11.91 -4.29
N LEU A 56 52.64 -12.36 -5.15
CA LEU A 56 53.49 -11.51 -6.01
C LEU A 56 52.75 -10.89 -7.20
N PHE A 57 51.53 -11.32 -7.50
CA PHE A 57 50.70 -10.78 -8.58
C PHE A 57 49.45 -10.09 -8.02
N THR A 58 48.89 -9.16 -8.78
CA THR A 58 47.57 -8.58 -8.49
C THR A 58 46.61 -8.92 -9.62
N ARG A 59 45.38 -9.27 -9.27
CA ARG A 59 44.28 -9.42 -10.23
C ARG A 59 43.10 -8.58 -9.79
N GLN A 60 42.31 -8.15 -10.76
CA GLN A 60 41.02 -7.52 -10.50
C GLN A 60 39.99 -8.61 -10.20
N GLU A 61 39.25 -8.44 -9.11
CA GLU A 61 38.12 -9.29 -8.75
C GLU A 61 36.87 -8.41 -8.67
N THR A 62 35.87 -8.76 -9.48
CA THR A 62 34.54 -8.15 -9.40
C THR A 62 33.79 -8.76 -8.23
N TYR A 63 33.20 -7.91 -7.40
CA TYR A 63 32.32 -8.32 -6.32
C TYR A 63 31.06 -7.46 -6.33
N THR A 64 29.94 -8.08 -5.98
CA THR A 64 28.65 -7.38 -5.90
C THR A 64 28.49 -6.79 -4.50
N VAL A 65 28.08 -5.53 -4.44
CA VAL A 65 27.70 -4.85 -3.20
C VAL A 65 26.26 -4.39 -3.33
N ASP A 66 25.48 -4.66 -2.29
CA ASP A 66 24.16 -4.09 -2.10
C ASP A 66 24.30 -2.63 -1.64
N VAL A 67 23.88 -1.70 -2.50
CA VAL A 67 23.93 -0.26 -2.23
C VAL A 67 22.52 0.25 -1.96
N PRO A 68 22.21 0.75 -0.75
CA PRO A 68 20.91 1.34 -0.47
C PRO A 68 20.74 2.64 -1.26
N ARG A 69 19.62 2.78 -1.93
CA ARG A 69 19.20 3.98 -2.64
C ARG A 69 17.79 4.38 -2.24
N THR A 70 17.57 5.69 -2.16
CA THR A 70 16.23 6.25 -1.99
C THR A 70 15.65 6.51 -3.37
N GLU A 71 14.56 5.83 -3.71
CA GLU A 71 13.75 6.12 -4.90
C GLU A 71 12.51 6.93 -4.52
N THR A 72 12.11 7.84 -5.41
CA THR A 72 10.81 8.52 -5.29
C THR A 72 9.72 7.62 -5.87
N ASP A 73 8.62 7.46 -5.15
CA ASP A 73 7.47 6.69 -5.61
C ASP A 73 6.89 7.27 -6.91
N ASP A 74 6.34 6.42 -7.76
CA ASP A 74 5.64 6.80 -8.99
C ASP A 74 4.14 7.09 -8.77
N TYR A 75 3.76 7.39 -7.53
CA TYR A 75 2.38 7.67 -7.13
C TYR A 75 2.29 8.59 -5.90
N TRP A 76 1.11 9.17 -5.70
CA TRP A 76 0.69 9.83 -4.47
C TRP A 76 -0.32 8.95 -3.75
N VAL A 77 -0.18 8.82 -2.42
CA VAL A 77 -1.16 8.12 -1.58
C VAL A 77 -2.30 9.07 -1.23
N LEU A 78 -3.53 8.68 -1.55
CA LEU A 78 -4.76 9.43 -1.28
C LEU A 78 -5.39 9.01 0.05
N GLN A 79 -5.33 7.72 0.37
CA GLN A 79 -5.82 7.15 1.62
C GLN A 79 -5.08 5.84 1.92
N ARG A 80 -5.00 5.49 3.20
CA ARG A 80 -4.48 4.21 3.69
C ARG A 80 -5.55 3.52 4.53
N ARG A 81 -5.56 2.19 4.48
CA ARG A 81 -6.32 1.33 5.39
C ARG A 81 -5.53 0.05 5.65
N SER A 82 -5.75 -0.62 6.76
CA SER A 82 -5.05 -1.82 7.19
C SER A 82 -6.00 -2.93 7.60
N TRP A 83 -5.52 -4.15 7.42
CA TRP A 83 -6.15 -5.35 7.95
C TRP A 83 -5.05 -6.21 8.56
N HIS A 84 -5.28 -6.69 9.77
CA HIS A 84 -4.34 -7.54 10.49
C HIS A 84 -5.08 -8.75 11.03
N LYS A 85 -4.49 -9.93 10.84
CA LYS A 85 -5.01 -11.20 11.34
C LYS A 85 -3.91 -11.97 12.03
N LYS A 86 -4.20 -12.44 13.24
CA LYS A 86 -3.41 -13.44 13.95
C LYS A 86 -4.17 -14.75 13.95
N GLU A 87 -3.50 -15.82 13.59
CA GLU A 87 -4.05 -17.17 13.57
C GLU A 87 -3.17 -18.12 14.36
N ARG A 88 -3.76 -18.81 15.35
CA ARG A 88 -3.08 -19.84 16.11
C ARG A 88 -3.22 -21.20 15.43
N GLY A 89 -2.09 -21.83 15.12
CA GLY A 89 -2.02 -23.17 14.56
C GLY A 89 -2.60 -24.22 15.51
N ARG A 90 -3.10 -25.33 14.95
CA ARG A 90 -3.54 -26.50 15.72
C ARG A 90 -2.53 -27.64 15.59
N GLY A 91 -2.19 -28.27 16.71
CA GLY A 91 -1.25 -29.40 16.72
C GLY A 91 0.12 -28.96 16.22
N SER A 92 0.55 -29.52 15.09
CA SER A 92 1.84 -29.21 14.46
C SER A 92 1.82 -28.01 13.50
N GLN A 93 0.66 -27.39 13.26
CA GLN A 93 0.57 -26.21 12.39
C GLN A 93 1.25 -24.98 13.03
N ALA A 94 1.85 -24.14 12.19
CA ALA A 94 2.45 -22.87 12.60
C ALA A 94 1.38 -21.85 13.05
N ASP A 95 1.81 -20.88 13.86
CA ASP A 95 1.02 -19.65 14.04
C ASP A 95 1.36 -18.67 12.91
N GLU A 96 0.40 -17.86 12.49
CA GLU A 96 0.59 -16.88 11.42
C GLU A 96 0.07 -15.51 11.84
N ASP A 97 0.90 -14.48 11.71
CA ASP A 97 0.51 -13.08 11.87
C ASP A 97 0.59 -12.43 10.47
N THR A 98 -0.58 -12.15 9.87
CA THR A 98 -0.69 -11.52 8.54
C THR A 98 -1.15 -10.08 8.67
N SER A 99 -0.47 -9.16 7.98
CA SER A 99 -0.81 -7.75 7.87
C SER A 99 -0.92 -7.34 6.42
N GLU A 100 -2.03 -6.71 6.06
CA GLU A 100 -2.26 -6.11 4.75
C GLU A 100 -2.37 -4.59 4.90
N LEU A 101 -1.62 -3.86 4.07
CA LEU A 101 -1.70 -2.41 3.96
C LEU A 101 -2.22 -2.02 2.58
N TYR A 102 -3.40 -1.41 2.55
CA TYR A 102 -4.08 -0.92 1.37
C TYR A 102 -3.73 0.55 1.17
N ARG A 103 -3.05 0.87 0.08
CA ARG A 103 -2.78 2.24 -0.35
C ARG A 103 -3.62 2.55 -1.58
N TYR A 104 -4.53 3.50 -1.44
CA TYR A 104 -5.31 4.04 -2.55
C TYR A 104 -4.53 5.19 -3.16
N CYS A 105 -4.18 5.10 -4.45
CA CYS A 105 -3.15 5.93 -5.04
C CYS A 105 -3.58 6.60 -6.35
N LEU A 106 -3.03 7.79 -6.58
CA LEU A 106 -2.97 8.46 -7.88
C LEU A 106 -1.57 8.24 -8.47
N THR A 107 -1.45 7.57 -9.61
CA THR A 107 -0.14 7.36 -10.27
C THR A 107 0.29 8.59 -11.05
N VAL A 108 1.59 8.73 -11.33
CA VAL A 108 2.12 9.81 -12.21
C VAL A 108 1.60 9.77 -13.64
N LYS A 109 0.91 8.69 -14.04
CA LYS A 109 0.24 8.56 -15.34
C LYS A 109 -1.25 8.92 -15.29
N GLY A 110 -1.77 9.36 -14.14
CA GLY A 110 -3.20 9.67 -13.96
C GLY A 110 -4.06 8.46 -13.59
N GLY A 111 -3.45 7.29 -13.35
CA GLY A 111 -4.15 6.08 -12.95
C GLY A 111 -4.63 6.14 -11.50
N LEU A 112 -5.82 5.60 -11.25
CA LEU A 112 -6.35 5.39 -9.90
C LEU A 112 -6.21 3.91 -9.56
N VAL A 113 -5.32 3.59 -8.63
CA VAL A 113 -4.95 2.19 -8.30
C VAL A 113 -5.00 1.92 -6.80
N VAL A 114 -5.17 0.65 -6.45
CA VAL A 114 -4.98 0.13 -5.10
C VAL A 114 -3.71 -0.69 -5.11
N LYS A 115 -2.74 -0.31 -4.27
CA LYS A 115 -1.55 -1.11 -3.97
C LYS A 115 -1.77 -1.82 -2.64
N VAL A 116 -1.62 -3.14 -2.61
CA VAL A 116 -1.76 -3.96 -1.40
C VAL A 116 -0.41 -4.60 -1.10
N THR A 117 0.17 -4.26 0.05
CA THR A 117 1.34 -4.96 0.61
C THR A 117 0.83 -5.92 1.66
N SER A 118 1.12 -7.21 1.52
CA SER A 118 0.79 -8.26 2.48
C SER A 118 2.07 -8.83 3.06
N GLU A 119 2.20 -8.80 4.38
CA GLU A 119 3.29 -9.39 5.15
C GLU A 119 2.72 -10.49 6.04
N THR A 120 3.30 -11.68 5.99
CA THR A 120 2.93 -12.81 6.84
C THR A 120 4.16 -13.31 7.58
N ASP A 121 4.15 -13.17 8.90
CA ASP A 121 5.11 -13.82 9.81
C ASP A 121 4.59 -15.20 10.17
N VAL A 122 5.37 -16.23 9.85
CA VAL A 122 5.06 -17.62 10.16
C VAL A 122 5.95 -18.08 11.31
N PHE A 123 5.33 -18.64 12.34
CA PHE A 123 5.96 -19.16 13.55
C PHE A 123 5.75 -20.67 13.65
N PRO A 124 6.62 -21.48 13.02
CA PRO A 124 6.61 -22.93 13.19
C PRO A 124 6.77 -23.34 14.66
N LYS A 125 6.24 -24.52 15.03
CA LYS A 125 6.41 -25.05 16.40
C LYS A 125 7.85 -25.51 16.69
N SER A 126 8.63 -25.74 15.65
CA SER A 126 10.06 -26.02 15.71
C SER A 126 10.78 -25.30 14.57
N GLY A 127 11.93 -24.69 14.88
CA GLY A 127 12.70 -23.88 13.92
C GLY A 127 12.53 -22.37 14.13
N GLY A 128 13.10 -21.59 13.22
CA GLY A 128 13.03 -20.13 13.26
C GLY A 128 11.76 -19.59 12.58
N MET A 129 11.39 -18.37 12.96
CA MET A 129 10.38 -17.57 12.25
C MET A 129 10.88 -17.22 10.85
N PHE A 130 9.98 -17.20 9.88
CA PHE A 130 10.23 -16.62 8.56
C PHE A 130 9.09 -15.68 8.15
N ARG A 131 9.42 -14.76 7.25
CA ARG A 131 8.49 -13.74 6.74
C ARG A 131 8.28 -13.91 5.25
N HIS A 132 7.03 -13.84 4.83
CA HIS A 132 6.64 -13.67 3.43
C HIS A 132 6.12 -12.25 3.22
N GLU A 133 6.58 -11.60 2.16
CA GLU A 133 6.05 -10.31 1.73
C GLU A 133 5.63 -10.42 0.26
N THR A 134 4.43 -9.94 -0.04
CA THR A 134 3.96 -9.77 -1.41
C THR A 134 3.40 -8.36 -1.59
N THR A 135 3.57 -7.81 -2.79
CA THR A 135 2.92 -6.56 -3.18
C THR A 135 2.18 -6.77 -4.49
N SER A 136 0.94 -6.31 -4.52
CA SER A 136 0.09 -6.32 -5.73
C SER A 136 -0.45 -4.92 -6.03
N GLU A 137 -0.78 -4.68 -7.29
CA GLU A 137 -1.43 -3.45 -7.75
C GLU A 137 -2.59 -3.80 -8.66
N ARG A 138 -3.72 -3.11 -8.48
CA ARG A 138 -4.88 -3.21 -9.37
C ARG A 138 -5.57 -1.86 -9.55
N PRO A 139 -6.32 -1.63 -10.65
CA PRO A 139 -7.19 -0.46 -10.76
C PRO A 139 -8.21 -0.40 -9.63
N MET A 140 -8.59 0.82 -9.22
CA MET A 140 -9.69 1.02 -8.28
C MET A 140 -11.02 0.55 -8.89
N THR A 141 -11.82 -0.14 -8.08
CA THR A 141 -13.22 -0.50 -8.36
C THR A 141 -14.15 0.57 -7.79
N ALA A 142 -15.46 0.44 -8.07
CA ALA A 142 -16.45 1.37 -7.52
C ALA A 142 -16.48 1.30 -5.99
N GLU A 143 -16.34 0.10 -5.42
CA GLU A 143 -16.29 -0.14 -3.97
C GLU A 143 -15.11 0.60 -3.34
N ASP A 144 -13.92 0.54 -3.94
CA ASP A 144 -12.75 1.27 -3.45
C ASP A 144 -12.99 2.78 -3.42
N VAL A 145 -13.65 3.32 -4.45
CA VAL A 145 -13.97 4.76 -4.51
C VAL A 145 -14.96 5.13 -3.42
N MET A 146 -15.97 4.28 -3.18
CA MET A 146 -16.97 4.50 -2.13
C MET A 146 -16.34 4.52 -0.72
N LEU A 147 -15.23 3.83 -0.48
CA LEU A 147 -14.51 3.91 0.81
C LEU A 147 -14.07 5.33 1.19
N PHE A 148 -13.90 6.22 0.21
CA PHE A 148 -13.60 7.62 0.49
C PHE A 148 -14.82 8.40 1.00
N ASP A 149 -16.02 7.92 0.77
CA ASP A 149 -17.27 8.59 1.14
C ASP A 149 -17.75 8.23 2.55
N PHE A 150 -17.19 7.21 3.18
CA PHE A 150 -17.52 6.78 4.55
C PHE A 150 -16.33 6.95 5.51
N GLU A 151 -16.61 7.09 6.80
CA GLU A 151 -15.56 6.91 7.82
C GLU A 151 -15.02 5.46 7.77
N ALA A 152 -13.78 5.27 8.22
CA ALA A 152 -13.24 3.93 8.37
C ALA A 152 -13.82 3.30 9.64
N GLN A 153 -14.34 2.08 9.54
CA GLN A 153 -14.80 1.34 10.71
C GLN A 153 -13.61 0.61 11.31
N TRP A 154 -13.12 1.10 12.45
CA TRP A 154 -12.15 0.34 13.23
C TRP A 154 -12.87 -0.72 14.07
N TYR A 155 -12.41 -1.96 14.00
CA TYR A 155 -12.87 -3.00 14.92
C TYR A 155 -11.79 -4.05 15.20
N HIS A 156 -11.94 -4.67 16.37
CA HIS A 156 -11.17 -5.82 16.81
C HIS A 156 -12.12 -6.98 17.09
N ARG A 157 -11.95 -8.11 16.38
CA ARG A 157 -12.76 -9.32 16.53
C ARG A 157 -11.86 -10.49 16.92
N LYS A 158 -12.21 -11.17 18.02
CA LYS A 158 -11.55 -12.41 18.44
C LYS A 158 -12.54 -13.56 18.36
N GLU A 159 -12.18 -14.61 17.63
CA GLU A 159 -13.02 -15.80 17.45
C GLU A 159 -12.15 -17.05 17.43
N GLY A 160 -12.24 -17.85 18.49
CA GLY A 160 -11.45 -19.07 18.65
C GLY A 160 -9.94 -18.81 18.53
N ARG A 161 -9.36 -19.28 17.43
CA ARG A 161 -7.92 -19.19 17.13
C ARG A 161 -7.53 -17.95 16.33
N PHE A 162 -8.51 -17.13 15.95
CA PHE A 162 -8.31 -15.97 15.10
C PHE A 162 -8.54 -14.67 15.88
N THR A 163 -7.66 -13.71 15.65
CA THR A 163 -7.87 -12.31 16.02
C THR A 163 -7.74 -11.47 14.76
N ILE A 164 -8.71 -10.59 14.51
CA ILE A 164 -8.71 -9.64 13.40
C ILE A 164 -8.77 -8.22 13.97
N GLU A 165 -7.91 -7.34 13.48
CA GLU A 165 -7.94 -5.90 13.73
C GLU A 165 -7.88 -5.17 12.39
N THR A 166 -8.81 -4.26 12.12
CA THR A 166 -8.85 -3.60 10.81
C THR A 166 -9.60 -2.28 10.84
N ASP A 167 -9.20 -1.37 9.93
CA ASP A 167 -9.96 -0.19 9.51
C ASP A 167 -10.28 -0.23 7.99
N ARG A 168 -10.11 -1.40 7.36
CA ARG A 168 -10.30 -1.62 5.93
C ARG A 168 -11.72 -1.32 5.46
N ASP A 169 -12.69 -1.63 6.31
CA ASP A 169 -14.09 -1.62 5.92
C ASP A 169 -14.73 -0.24 6.21
N PRO A 170 -15.74 0.19 5.43
CA PRO A 170 -16.42 1.46 5.65
C PRO A 170 -17.42 1.35 6.81
N ASP A 171 -17.51 2.39 7.65
CA ASP A 171 -18.62 2.53 8.58
C ASP A 171 -19.86 3.02 7.80
N HIS A 172 -20.72 2.07 7.41
CA HIS A 172 -21.94 2.36 6.65
C HIS A 172 -22.96 3.25 7.38
N ASN A 173 -22.77 3.51 8.68
CA ASN A 173 -23.60 4.45 9.44
C ASN A 173 -23.01 5.87 9.45
N ARG A 174 -21.76 6.04 9.04
CA ARG A 174 -21.03 7.31 9.04
C ARG A 174 -20.64 7.73 7.63
N LEU A 175 -21.67 8.10 6.87
CA LEU A 175 -21.52 8.74 5.57
C LEU A 175 -20.95 10.16 5.73
N LYS A 176 -19.87 10.47 5.00
CA LYS A 176 -19.20 11.77 5.00
C LYS A 176 -19.68 12.67 3.87
N HIS A 177 -20.14 12.09 2.76
CA HIS A 177 -20.45 12.82 1.53
C HIS A 177 -21.78 12.40 0.91
N HIS A 178 -22.44 13.33 0.21
CA HIS A 178 -23.82 13.16 -0.26
C HIS A 178 -23.94 12.43 -1.62
N ALA A 179 -22.83 12.17 -2.31
CA ALA A 179 -22.81 11.46 -3.59
C ALA A 179 -21.54 10.61 -3.73
N LYS A 180 -21.63 9.52 -4.51
CA LYS A 180 -20.54 8.57 -4.75
C LYS A 180 -19.34 9.27 -5.42
N GLY A 181 -18.15 9.07 -4.88
CA GLY A 181 -16.88 9.58 -5.42
C GLY A 181 -16.54 11.03 -5.06
N VAL A 182 -17.36 11.69 -4.25
CA VAL A 182 -17.05 13.04 -3.72
C VAL A 182 -15.81 12.99 -2.83
N GLY A 183 -15.68 11.97 -1.99
CA GLY A 183 -14.52 11.81 -1.10
C GLY A 183 -13.22 11.64 -1.87
N LEU A 184 -13.23 10.84 -2.95
CA LEU A 184 -12.07 10.70 -3.82
C LEU A 184 -11.74 12.02 -4.52
N SER A 185 -12.75 12.74 -5.03
CA SER A 185 -12.57 14.06 -5.63
C SER A 185 -11.94 15.06 -4.65
N LEU A 186 -12.34 15.03 -3.38
CA LEU A 186 -11.75 15.86 -2.34
C LEU A 186 -10.31 15.45 -2.01
N ALA A 187 -10.00 14.15 -1.96
CA ALA A 187 -8.64 13.66 -1.76
C ALA A 187 -7.71 14.10 -2.91
N LEU A 188 -8.18 14.00 -4.16
CA LEU A 188 -7.49 14.51 -5.35
C LEU A 188 -7.31 16.04 -5.31
N LYS A 189 -8.32 16.77 -4.85
CA LYS A 189 -8.24 18.24 -4.69
C LYS A 189 -7.15 18.64 -3.68
N ARG A 190 -6.98 17.89 -2.58
CA ARG A 190 -5.92 18.16 -1.59
C ARG A 190 -4.53 18.11 -2.21
N LEU A 191 -4.26 17.13 -3.09
CA LEU A 191 -3.00 17.08 -3.83
C LEU A 191 -2.83 18.29 -4.75
N HIS A 192 -3.89 18.71 -5.44
CA HIS A 192 -3.82 19.86 -6.34
C HIS A 192 -3.55 21.19 -5.62
N GLN A 193 -4.00 21.32 -4.37
CA GLN A 193 -3.86 22.53 -3.56
C GLN A 193 -2.61 22.53 -2.66
N SER A 194 -1.81 21.47 -2.68
CA SER A 194 -0.51 21.40 -1.98
C SER A 194 0.60 21.98 -2.85
#